data_AF-A0A520PS24-F1
#
_entry.id   AF-A0A520PS24-F1
#
_cell.length_a   1.000
_cell.length_b   1.000
_cell.length_c   1.000
_cell.angle_alpha   90.00
_cell.angle_beta   90.00
_cell.angle_gamma   90.00
#
_symmetry.space_group_name_H-M   'P 1'
#
loop_
_entity.id
_entity.type
_entity.pdbx_description
1 polymer ?
#
loop_
_entity_poly.entity_id
_entity_poly.type
_entity_poly.pdbx_seq_one_letter_code
_entity_poly.pdbx_strand_id
1 'polypeptide(L)'
;MRRTHLAWLVLLVTSPAHAWAPLTSSRPTWDDAHVAWSLHDRGSDDLDFATVQADVRRGMEDWTRVSCTGFSTTYEGTTSTAPRGGDGQFIVGWVESGWSHSSSAIGVTGTRFTSSRLVEADMEMNGVHFTWTTDPGSGSRVNLYSIALHEGGHFFGLGHSSDRGAAMYFAYSGGVSTLGADDEAGICALYPGSGGGATDCATTGCPSGERCVDGSCTPDTPPAPGGDAVCAPCLENADCGGSGDYCLGYPDGNGYCGAACASAADCGGGERCLTLSNGARQCVRFVDGEASCGGAAPPPAPECAVDGDCGAGERCAAG
;
A
#
# COMPACT_ATOMS: atom_id res chain seq x y z
N MET A 1 -33.87 -6.03 53.75
CA MET A 1 -33.49 -4.99 52.78
C MET A 1 -32.16 -5.39 52.14
N ARG A 2 -32.16 -6.03 50.97
CA ARG A 2 -30.94 -6.35 50.21
C ARG A 2 -30.74 -5.25 49.17
N ARG A 3 -29.67 -4.46 49.31
CA ARG A 3 -29.26 -3.45 48.33
C ARG A 3 -28.50 -4.15 47.22
N THR A 4 -29.12 -4.27 46.05
CA THR A 4 -28.45 -4.66 44.81
C THR A 4 -27.65 -3.48 44.29
N HIS A 5 -26.33 -3.57 44.34
CA HIS A 5 -25.43 -2.62 43.68
C HIS A 5 -25.32 -3.03 42.21
N LEU A 6 -25.93 -2.27 41.31
CA LEU A 6 -25.67 -2.35 39.87
C LEU A 6 -24.29 -1.73 39.61
N ALA A 7 -23.31 -2.56 39.27
CA ALA A 7 -22.03 -2.09 38.75
C ALA A 7 -22.22 -1.71 37.28
N TRP A 8 -22.15 -0.41 36.99
CA TRP A 8 -22.13 0.11 35.63
C TRP A 8 -20.73 -0.14 35.06
N LEU A 9 -20.62 -1.11 34.16
CA LEU A 9 -19.43 -1.30 33.34
C LEU A 9 -19.36 -0.13 32.35
N VAL A 10 -18.48 0.83 32.60
CA VAL A 10 -18.10 1.85 31.62
C VAL A 10 -17.13 1.18 30.66
N LEU A 11 -17.61 0.76 29.50
CA LEU A 11 -16.77 0.40 28.36
C LEU A 11 -16.09 1.68 27.85
N LEU A 12 -14.88 1.93 28.33
CA LEU A 12 -13.99 2.91 27.73
C LEU A 12 -13.55 2.36 26.37
N VAL A 13 -14.17 2.83 25.30
CA VAL A 13 -13.65 2.64 23.95
C VAL A 13 -12.39 3.48 23.87
N THR A 14 -11.23 2.86 24.03
CA THR A 14 -9.96 3.51 23.75
C THR A 14 -9.83 3.64 22.23
N SER A 15 -10.14 4.81 21.67
CA SER A 15 -9.74 5.11 20.31
C SER A 15 -8.21 5.00 20.24
N PRO A 16 -7.64 4.27 19.26
CA PRO A 16 -6.21 4.29 19.07
C PRO A 16 -5.76 5.75 18.88
N ALA A 17 -4.70 6.14 19.60
CA ALA A 17 -4.07 7.42 19.38
C ALA A 17 -3.39 7.36 18.01
N HIS A 18 -4.03 7.91 16.99
CA HIS A 18 -3.44 8.02 15.66
C HIS A 18 -2.34 9.09 15.64
N ALA A 19 -1.31 8.85 14.83
CA ALA A 19 -0.11 9.68 14.69
C ALA A 19 -0.23 10.72 13.56
N TRP A 20 -1.25 10.60 12.70
CA TRP A 20 -1.50 11.52 11.59
C TRP A 20 -1.66 12.96 12.09
N ALA A 21 -1.22 13.90 11.25
CA ALA A 21 -1.37 15.33 11.49
C ALA A 21 -1.95 16.01 10.25
N PRO A 22 -2.74 17.09 10.39
CA PRO A 22 -3.05 17.97 9.27
C PRO A 22 -1.85 18.85 8.91
N LEU A 23 -1.85 19.44 7.70
CA LEU A 23 -0.82 20.40 7.27
C LEU A 23 -0.57 21.51 8.31
N THR A 24 -1.66 22.02 8.89
CA THR A 24 -1.61 23.01 9.97
C THR A 24 -2.74 22.79 10.96
N SER A 25 -2.70 23.49 12.09
CA SER A 25 -3.76 23.47 13.10
C SER A 25 -5.12 23.94 12.57
N SER A 26 -5.16 24.69 11.46
CA SER A 26 -6.41 25.12 10.84
C SER A 26 -7.06 24.08 9.94
N ARG A 27 -6.39 22.92 9.74
CA ARG A 27 -6.91 21.77 8.99
C ARG A 27 -7.45 22.16 7.62
N PRO A 28 -6.63 22.75 6.74
CA PRO A 28 -7.11 23.17 5.43
C PRO A 28 -7.51 21.96 4.58
N THR A 29 -8.71 22.02 4.01
CA THR A 29 -9.25 20.99 3.11
C THR A 29 -9.68 21.61 1.78
N TRP A 30 -9.94 20.78 0.78
CA TRP A 30 -10.67 21.22 -0.40
C TRP A 30 -12.16 21.34 -0.09
N ASP A 31 -12.78 22.43 -0.53
CA ASP A 31 -14.24 22.66 -0.38
C ASP A 31 -15.06 21.99 -1.49
N ASP A 32 -14.43 21.76 -2.66
CA ASP A 32 -15.09 21.17 -3.82
C ASP A 32 -15.11 19.64 -3.69
N ALA A 33 -16.21 19.00 -4.09
CA ALA A 33 -16.33 17.54 -4.09
C ALA A 33 -15.41 16.88 -5.12
N HIS A 34 -14.91 17.66 -6.10
CA HIS A 34 -14.06 17.17 -7.18
C HIS A 34 -12.92 18.16 -7.47
N VAL A 35 -11.70 17.80 -7.06
CA VAL A 35 -10.50 18.57 -7.41
C VAL A 35 -9.81 17.92 -8.60
N ALA A 36 -9.61 18.68 -9.66
CA ALA A 36 -8.97 18.23 -10.89
C ALA A 36 -7.45 18.44 -10.83
N TRP A 37 -6.68 17.49 -11.32
CA TRP A 37 -5.22 17.60 -11.44
C TRP A 37 -4.73 17.05 -12.78
N SER A 38 -3.58 17.52 -13.21
CA SER A 38 -2.93 17.12 -14.46
C SER A 38 -1.50 16.66 -14.21
N LEU A 39 -0.96 15.87 -15.15
CA LEU A 39 0.43 15.43 -15.14
C LEU A 39 1.20 16.18 -16.22
N HIS A 40 2.38 16.69 -15.90
CA HIS A 40 3.27 17.27 -16.90
C HIS A 40 3.65 16.20 -17.95
N ASP A 41 3.50 16.51 -19.23
CA ASP A 41 3.63 15.57 -20.37
C ASP A 41 5.03 14.95 -20.56
N ARG A 42 6.07 15.58 -19.99
CA ARG A 42 7.42 15.05 -19.93
C ARG A 42 7.59 13.86 -18.98
N GLY A 43 6.96 13.87 -17.80
CA GLY A 43 7.28 12.94 -16.72
C GLY A 43 8.75 13.01 -16.26
N SER A 44 9.25 11.93 -15.65
CA SER A 44 10.64 11.76 -15.24
C SER A 44 11.55 11.37 -16.42
N ASP A 45 12.80 11.86 -16.44
CA ASP A 45 13.80 11.43 -17.41
C ASP A 45 14.32 9.98 -17.18
N ASP A 46 13.99 9.34 -16.05
CA ASP A 46 14.46 7.99 -15.67
C ASP A 46 13.50 6.84 -16.03
N LEU A 47 12.23 7.15 -16.28
CA LEU A 47 11.15 6.18 -16.48
C LEU A 47 10.37 6.51 -17.75
N ASP A 48 9.79 5.51 -18.40
CA ASP A 48 8.90 5.78 -19.52
C ASP A 48 7.62 6.48 -19.03
N PHE A 49 7.05 7.32 -19.88
CA PHE A 49 5.91 8.15 -19.49
C PHE A 49 4.68 7.34 -19.09
N ALA A 50 4.46 6.15 -19.67
CA ALA A 50 3.30 5.32 -19.31
C ALA A 50 3.44 4.79 -17.88
N THR A 51 4.64 4.36 -17.51
CA THR A 51 4.97 3.99 -16.11
C THR A 51 4.81 5.19 -15.17
N VAL A 52 5.31 6.37 -15.55
CA VAL A 52 5.15 7.59 -14.73
C VAL A 52 3.67 7.91 -14.52
N GLN A 53 2.89 7.92 -15.59
CA GLN A 53 1.47 8.19 -15.53
C GLN A 53 0.72 7.17 -14.66
N ALA A 54 1.02 5.88 -14.82
CA ALA A 54 0.37 4.83 -14.04
C ALA A 54 0.64 4.98 -12.53
N ASP A 55 1.89 5.17 -12.14
CA ASP A 55 2.27 5.22 -10.72
C ASP A 55 1.87 6.53 -10.03
N VAL A 56 1.94 7.67 -10.72
CA VAL A 56 1.44 8.94 -10.18
C VAL A 56 -0.07 8.85 -9.97
N ARG A 57 -0.81 8.34 -10.96
CA ARG A 57 -2.26 8.15 -10.82
C ARG A 57 -2.58 7.22 -9.67
N ARG A 58 -1.87 6.10 -9.55
CA ARG A 58 -2.03 5.16 -8.44
C ARG A 58 -1.84 5.86 -7.08
N GLY A 59 -0.73 6.58 -6.90
CA GLY A 59 -0.45 7.31 -5.65
C GLY A 59 -1.49 8.40 -5.31
N MET A 60 -2.05 9.07 -6.32
CA MET A 60 -3.08 10.09 -6.12
C MET A 60 -4.47 9.49 -5.86
N GLU A 61 -4.83 8.45 -6.61
CA GLU A 61 -6.18 7.85 -6.59
C GLU A 61 -6.39 6.97 -5.33
N ASP A 62 -5.35 6.33 -4.78
CA ASP A 62 -5.48 5.45 -3.61
C ASP A 62 -6.08 6.15 -2.38
N TRP A 63 -5.73 7.41 -2.14
CA TRP A 63 -6.36 8.23 -1.09
C TRP A 63 -7.88 8.38 -1.26
N THR A 64 -8.34 8.49 -2.51
CA THR A 64 -9.76 8.68 -2.83
C THR A 64 -10.55 7.38 -2.84
N ARG A 65 -9.85 6.23 -2.84
CA ARG A 65 -10.46 4.89 -2.80
C ARG A 65 -10.64 4.36 -1.37
N VAL A 66 -10.12 5.06 -0.35
CA VAL A 66 -10.33 4.68 1.05
C VAL A 66 -11.83 4.75 1.38
N SER A 67 -12.37 3.68 1.96
CA SER A 67 -13.83 3.50 2.04
C SER A 67 -14.57 4.57 2.85
N CYS A 68 -13.90 5.16 3.86
CA CYS A 68 -14.45 6.21 4.72
C CYS A 68 -14.23 7.64 4.21
N THR A 69 -13.64 7.83 3.03
CA THR A 69 -13.56 9.16 2.41
C THR A 69 -14.74 9.43 1.49
N GLY A 70 -15.29 10.63 1.56
CA GLY A 70 -16.26 11.16 0.61
C GLY A 70 -15.63 11.86 -0.59
N PHE A 71 -14.30 12.03 -0.56
CA PHE A 71 -13.58 12.87 -1.51
C PHE A 71 -13.20 12.12 -2.77
N SER A 72 -13.16 12.85 -3.88
CA SER A 72 -12.67 12.33 -5.15
C SER A 72 -11.88 13.39 -5.90
N THR A 73 -10.99 12.93 -6.78
CA THR A 73 -10.26 13.79 -7.69
C THR A 73 -10.50 13.36 -9.12
N THR A 74 -10.19 14.24 -10.07
CA THR A 74 -10.25 13.92 -11.50
C THR A 74 -8.87 14.11 -12.11
N TYR A 75 -8.34 13.06 -12.72
CA TYR A 75 -7.17 13.17 -13.59
C TYR A 75 -7.61 13.72 -14.95
N GLU A 76 -7.21 14.96 -15.27
CA GLU A 76 -7.58 15.64 -16.53
C GLU A 76 -6.67 15.30 -17.71
N GLY A 77 -5.66 14.45 -17.50
CA GLY A 77 -4.70 14.06 -18.51
C GLY A 77 -3.39 14.82 -18.39
N THR A 78 -2.74 15.03 -19.53
CA THR A 78 -1.39 15.60 -19.61
C THR A 78 -1.41 17.06 -20.01
N THR A 79 -0.45 17.83 -19.50
CA THR A 79 -0.25 19.24 -19.85
C THR A 79 1.23 19.54 -20.09
N SER A 80 1.53 20.52 -20.93
CA SER A 80 2.90 21.05 -21.09
C SER A 80 3.20 22.21 -20.12
N THR A 81 2.24 22.56 -19.25
CA THR A 81 2.42 23.59 -18.21
C THR A 81 3.19 22.99 -17.04
N ALA A 82 4.29 23.62 -16.63
CA ALA A 82 5.05 23.22 -15.44
C ALA A 82 4.31 23.59 -14.14
N PRO A 83 4.50 22.82 -13.04
CA PRO A 83 3.97 23.18 -11.73
C PRO A 83 4.36 24.62 -11.35
N ARG A 84 3.40 25.43 -10.90
CA ARG A 84 3.63 26.85 -10.61
C ARG A 84 2.60 27.40 -9.62
N GLY A 85 3.01 27.47 -8.35
CA GLY A 85 2.11 27.86 -7.28
C GLY A 85 1.38 29.20 -7.49
N GLY A 86 0.05 29.13 -7.36
CA GLY A 86 -0.90 30.23 -7.39
C GLY A 86 -1.48 30.54 -8.76
N ASP A 87 -1.35 29.63 -9.73
CA ASP A 87 -1.97 29.77 -11.04
C ASP A 87 -3.36 29.10 -11.15
N GLY A 88 -3.76 28.35 -10.11
CA GLY A 88 -5.06 27.70 -10.02
C GLY A 88 -5.16 26.41 -10.85
N GLN A 89 -4.02 25.89 -11.33
CA GLN A 89 -3.89 24.55 -11.86
C GLN A 89 -3.17 23.69 -10.81
N PHE A 90 -3.47 22.39 -10.76
CA PHE A 90 -2.75 21.48 -9.87
C PHE A 90 -2.03 20.45 -10.73
N ILE A 91 -0.72 20.63 -10.85
CA ILE A 91 0.11 19.90 -11.80
C ILE A 91 1.15 19.11 -11.02
N VAL A 92 1.24 17.82 -11.35
CA VAL A 92 2.36 16.98 -10.94
C VAL A 92 3.42 17.02 -12.03
N GLY A 93 4.67 17.36 -11.71
CA GLY A 93 5.72 17.46 -12.71
C GLY A 93 7.12 17.28 -12.15
N TRP A 94 8.06 16.95 -13.06
CA TRP A 94 9.46 16.77 -12.72
C TRP A 94 10.28 18.01 -13.03
N VAL A 95 11.16 18.34 -12.09
CA VAL A 95 12.19 19.35 -12.27
C VAL A 95 13.51 18.61 -12.53
N GLU A 96 13.90 18.58 -13.80
CA GLU A 96 15.10 17.87 -14.29
C GLU A 96 16.35 18.75 -14.33
N SER A 97 16.21 20.06 -14.05
CA SER A 97 17.34 20.97 -13.90
C SER A 97 16.94 22.18 -13.04
N GLY A 98 17.90 22.74 -12.30
CA GLY A 98 17.69 23.98 -11.54
C GLY A 98 16.76 23.83 -10.33
N TRP A 99 16.76 22.68 -9.66
CA TRP A 99 16.01 22.44 -8.42
C TRP A 99 16.25 23.54 -7.39
N SER A 100 15.19 24.26 -7.00
CA SER A 100 15.27 25.43 -6.10
C SER A 100 15.03 25.11 -4.63
N HIS A 101 14.59 23.89 -4.30
CA HIS A 101 14.36 23.46 -2.92
C HIS A 101 15.62 22.82 -2.32
N SER A 102 15.52 22.32 -1.09
CA SER A 102 16.61 21.52 -0.50
C SER A 102 16.97 20.35 -1.42
N SER A 103 18.26 20.07 -1.61
CA SER A 103 18.71 18.92 -2.39
C SER A 103 18.30 17.57 -1.78
N SER A 104 17.89 17.56 -0.51
CA SER A 104 17.36 16.38 0.18
C SER A 104 15.86 16.16 -0.01
N ALA A 105 15.13 17.13 -0.58
CA ALA A 105 13.69 16.99 -0.83
C ALA A 105 13.48 16.17 -2.11
N ILE A 106 12.76 15.06 -2.01
CA ILE A 106 12.50 14.15 -3.13
C ILE A 106 11.32 14.64 -3.96
N GLY A 107 10.25 15.07 -3.28
CA GLY A 107 9.10 15.78 -3.83
C GLY A 107 8.78 16.98 -2.95
N VAL A 108 8.02 17.93 -3.50
CA VAL A 108 7.45 19.05 -2.77
C VAL A 108 6.05 19.34 -3.29
N THR A 109 5.06 19.24 -2.41
CA THR A 109 3.72 19.76 -2.64
C THR A 109 3.62 21.21 -2.18
N GLY A 110 3.50 22.14 -3.13
CA GLY A 110 3.47 23.59 -2.92
C GLY A 110 2.14 24.12 -2.37
N THR A 111 1.67 23.60 -1.24
CA THR A 111 0.33 23.93 -0.74
C THR A 111 0.11 25.41 -0.40
N ARG A 112 -1.05 25.95 -0.76
CA ARG A 112 -1.54 27.25 -0.25
C ARG A 112 -2.98 27.11 0.19
N PHE A 113 -3.33 27.84 1.24
CA PHE A 113 -4.66 27.83 1.79
C PHE A 113 -5.05 29.21 2.32
N THR A 114 -6.34 29.49 2.25
CA THR A 114 -6.99 30.48 3.12
C THR A 114 -7.29 29.80 4.48
N SER A 115 -7.92 30.49 5.43
CA SER A 115 -8.11 30.00 6.82
C SER A 115 -8.21 28.48 6.98
N SER A 116 -9.12 27.83 6.26
CA SER A 116 -9.31 26.37 6.30
C SER A 116 -9.52 25.77 4.90
N ARG A 117 -9.18 26.49 3.83
CA ARG A 117 -9.47 26.04 2.46
C ARG A 117 -8.22 26.03 1.60
N LEU A 118 -7.86 24.86 1.09
CA LEU A 118 -6.82 24.68 0.09
C LEU A 118 -7.19 25.39 -1.22
N VAL A 119 -6.20 26.01 -1.84
CA VAL A 119 -6.34 26.74 -3.12
C VAL A 119 -5.18 26.47 -4.08
N GLU A 120 -4.15 25.75 -3.64
CA GLU A 120 -2.96 25.39 -4.41
C GLU A 120 -2.35 24.12 -3.82
N ALA A 121 -1.87 23.22 -4.67
CA ALA A 121 -1.17 21.99 -4.30
C ALA A 121 -0.37 21.36 -5.47
N ASP A 122 0.16 22.17 -6.39
CA ASP A 122 1.18 21.74 -7.36
C ASP A 122 2.26 20.87 -6.72
N MET A 123 2.72 19.85 -7.44
CA MET A 123 3.76 18.92 -7.00
C MET A 123 4.98 18.99 -7.91
N GLU A 124 6.12 19.33 -7.32
CA GLU A 124 7.42 19.29 -7.98
C GLU A 124 8.19 18.05 -7.52
N MET A 125 8.58 17.20 -8.47
CA MET A 125 9.36 15.99 -8.24
C MET A 125 10.81 16.24 -8.64
N ASN A 126 11.76 15.87 -7.78
CA ASN A 126 13.17 16.19 -7.96
C ASN A 126 13.89 15.16 -8.84
N GLY A 127 14.05 15.46 -10.13
CA GLY A 127 14.89 14.69 -11.06
C GLY A 127 16.37 15.09 -11.05
N VAL A 128 16.72 16.19 -10.37
CA VAL A 128 18.12 16.69 -10.31
C VAL A 128 18.99 15.86 -9.35
N HIS A 129 18.44 15.46 -8.22
CA HIS A 129 19.19 14.82 -7.13
C HIS A 129 18.82 13.36 -6.87
N PHE A 130 17.72 12.88 -7.45
CA PHE A 130 17.20 11.54 -7.26
C PHE A 130 16.97 10.85 -8.60
N THR A 131 17.14 9.53 -8.59
CA THR A 131 16.83 8.64 -9.72
C THR A 131 15.55 7.89 -9.42
N TRP A 132 14.59 7.91 -10.34
CA TRP A 132 13.26 7.34 -10.13
C TRP A 132 13.18 5.88 -10.55
N THR A 133 12.41 5.09 -9.79
CA THR A 133 12.19 3.66 -10.06
C THR A 133 10.81 3.22 -9.60
N THR A 134 10.33 2.08 -10.10
CA THR A 134 9.14 1.37 -9.62
C THR A 134 9.45 0.28 -8.59
N ASP A 135 10.72 -0.08 -8.43
CA ASP A 135 11.18 -1.04 -7.42
C ASP A 135 11.30 -0.37 -6.04
N PRO A 136 11.45 -1.16 -4.95
CA PRO A 136 11.93 -0.63 -3.69
C PRO A 136 13.21 0.22 -3.87
N GLY A 137 13.20 1.42 -3.29
CA GLY A 137 14.31 2.36 -3.43
C GLY A 137 15.33 2.26 -2.29
N SER A 138 16.46 2.95 -2.44
CA SER A 138 17.46 3.14 -1.39
C SER A 138 18.33 4.35 -1.71
N GLY A 139 18.61 5.18 -0.70
CA GLY A 139 19.42 6.39 -0.87
C GLY A 139 18.78 7.36 -1.88
N SER A 140 19.51 7.70 -2.93
CA SER A 140 19.04 8.59 -4.00
C SER A 140 18.18 7.89 -5.07
N ARG A 141 18.01 6.56 -5.00
CA ARG A 141 17.08 5.83 -5.87
C ARG A 141 15.72 5.72 -5.16
N VAL A 142 14.70 6.35 -5.70
CA VAL A 142 13.41 6.58 -5.02
C VAL A 142 12.26 5.93 -5.76
N ASN A 143 11.35 5.31 -5.01
CA ASN A 143 10.18 4.65 -5.55
C ASN A 143 9.12 5.68 -5.92
N LEU A 144 8.73 5.71 -7.20
CA LEU A 144 7.82 6.70 -7.75
C LEU A 144 6.47 6.70 -7.04
N TYR A 145 5.81 5.54 -6.97
CA TYR A 145 4.52 5.42 -6.31
C TYR A 145 4.58 5.90 -4.85
N SER A 146 5.59 5.49 -4.09
CA SER A 146 5.68 5.87 -2.67
C SER A 146 5.80 7.38 -2.47
N ILE A 147 6.52 8.09 -3.35
CA ILE A 147 6.65 9.55 -3.25
C ILE A 147 5.37 10.23 -3.76
N ALA A 148 4.78 9.76 -4.85
CA ALA A 148 3.49 10.27 -5.33
C ALA A 148 2.38 10.08 -4.28
N LEU A 149 2.39 8.98 -3.54
CA LEU A 149 1.47 8.72 -2.42
C LEU A 149 1.68 9.73 -1.29
N HIS A 150 2.94 10.01 -0.91
CA HIS A 150 3.30 10.98 0.13
C HIS A 150 2.88 12.41 -0.24
N GLU A 151 3.28 12.87 -1.43
CA GLU A 151 2.92 14.20 -1.94
C GLU A 151 1.40 14.32 -2.14
N GLY A 152 0.75 13.23 -2.59
CA GLY A 152 -0.71 13.07 -2.60
C GLY A 152 -1.34 13.43 -1.27
N GLY A 153 -0.84 12.89 -0.15
CA GLY A 153 -1.37 13.21 1.17
C GLY A 153 -1.29 14.70 1.51
N HIS A 154 -0.19 15.38 1.15
CA HIS A 154 -0.08 16.84 1.28
C HIS A 154 -1.10 17.58 0.42
N PHE A 155 -1.33 17.12 -0.81
CA PHE A 155 -2.38 17.67 -1.66
C PHE A 155 -3.77 17.52 -1.02
N PHE A 156 -4.04 16.45 -0.29
CA PHE A 156 -5.28 16.29 0.46
C PHE A 156 -5.33 17.07 1.78
N GLY A 157 -4.24 17.72 2.20
CA GLY A 157 -4.22 18.52 3.44
C GLY A 157 -3.64 17.80 4.65
N LEU A 158 -3.05 16.62 4.47
CA LEU A 158 -2.29 15.92 5.50
C LEU A 158 -0.90 16.53 5.67
N GLY A 159 -0.44 16.61 6.90
CA GLY A 159 0.94 16.90 7.26
C GLY A 159 1.72 15.59 7.49
N HIS A 160 2.99 15.71 7.85
CA HIS A 160 3.79 14.55 8.18
C HIS A 160 3.25 13.81 9.42
N SER A 161 3.22 12.48 9.33
CA SER A 161 2.97 11.59 10.46
C SER A 161 4.25 11.33 11.25
N SER A 162 4.07 11.00 12.54
CA SER A 162 5.14 10.50 13.40
C SER A 162 5.26 8.96 13.38
N ASP A 163 4.33 8.27 12.73
CA ASP A 163 4.40 6.83 12.48
C ASP A 163 5.38 6.53 11.34
N ARG A 164 6.36 5.65 11.58
CA ARG A 164 7.38 5.26 10.60
C ARG A 164 6.83 4.37 9.48
N GLY A 165 5.69 3.72 9.70
CA GLY A 165 5.03 2.88 8.70
C GLY A 165 4.06 3.63 7.79
N ALA A 166 3.74 4.89 8.11
CA ALA A 166 2.80 5.69 7.35
C ALA A 166 3.40 6.19 6.03
N ALA A 167 2.57 6.28 5.00
CA ALA A 167 2.92 6.97 3.76
C ALA A 167 3.33 8.42 4.03
N MET A 168 2.70 9.06 5.02
CA MET A 168 3.02 10.44 5.44
C MET A 168 4.24 10.56 6.38
N TYR A 169 5.02 9.50 6.60
CA TYR A 169 6.26 9.64 7.37
C TYR A 169 7.27 10.53 6.64
N PHE A 170 7.79 11.56 7.32
CA PHE A 170 8.62 12.61 6.69
C PHE A 170 9.95 12.12 6.07
N ALA A 171 10.43 10.94 6.46
CA ALA A 171 11.73 10.43 6.04
C ALA A 171 11.57 9.21 5.14
N TYR A 172 12.22 9.25 3.98
CA TYR A 172 12.22 8.15 3.04
C TYR A 172 13.15 7.02 3.51
N SER A 173 12.61 5.80 3.61
CA SER A 173 13.36 4.59 3.98
C SER A 173 13.11 3.42 3.04
N GLY A 174 13.04 3.69 1.74
CA GLY A 174 12.84 2.68 0.69
C GLY A 174 11.42 2.62 0.11
N GLY A 175 10.51 3.39 0.70
CA GLY A 175 9.15 3.59 0.25
C GLY A 175 8.14 2.63 0.87
N VAL A 176 6.86 2.96 0.70
CA VAL A 176 5.71 2.13 1.05
C VAL A 176 4.97 1.71 -0.23
N SER A 177 4.24 0.60 -0.17
CA SER A 177 3.47 0.07 -1.29
C SER A 177 1.95 0.27 -1.16
N THR A 178 1.49 0.76 0.00
CA THR A 178 0.06 0.85 0.38
C THR A 178 -0.13 1.99 1.39
N LEU A 179 -1.38 2.40 1.62
CA LEU A 179 -1.74 3.26 2.75
C LEU A 179 -1.79 2.45 4.04
N GLY A 180 -1.30 3.03 5.15
CA GLY A 180 -1.44 2.44 6.47
C GLY A 180 -2.69 2.95 7.20
N ALA A 181 -3.04 2.29 8.31
CA ALA A 181 -4.19 2.68 9.14
C ALA A 181 -4.10 4.14 9.67
N ASP A 182 -2.88 4.66 9.85
CA ASP A 182 -2.68 6.06 10.23
C ASP A 182 -3.04 7.03 9.09
N ASP A 183 -2.63 6.69 7.87
CA ASP A 183 -2.94 7.46 6.66
C ASP A 183 -4.46 7.46 6.38
N GLU A 184 -5.09 6.29 6.44
CA GLU A 184 -6.55 6.13 6.28
C GLU A 184 -7.33 6.93 7.32
N ALA A 185 -6.91 6.89 8.59
CA ALA A 185 -7.52 7.69 9.64
C ALA A 185 -7.39 9.20 9.37
N GLY A 186 -6.26 9.63 8.79
CA GLY A 186 -6.03 11.02 8.41
C GLY A 186 -6.98 11.48 7.31
N ILE A 187 -7.00 10.77 6.17
CA ILE A 187 -7.85 11.17 5.03
C ILE A 187 -9.33 11.14 5.39
N CYS A 188 -9.77 10.15 6.17
CA CYS A 188 -11.17 10.07 6.60
C CYS A 188 -11.55 11.10 7.66
N ALA A 189 -10.58 11.60 8.44
CA ALA A 189 -10.81 12.71 9.35
C ALA A 189 -10.93 14.06 8.63
N LEU A 190 -10.21 14.24 7.51
CA LEU A 190 -10.31 15.46 6.70
C LEU A 190 -11.53 15.46 5.79
N TYR A 191 -11.88 14.31 5.21
CA TYR A 191 -12.98 14.18 4.25
C TYR A 191 -13.94 13.03 4.60
N PRO A 192 -14.64 13.09 5.74
CA PRO A 192 -15.54 12.01 6.14
C PRO A 192 -16.66 11.82 5.10
N GLY A 193 -16.91 10.58 4.71
CA GLY A 193 -17.99 10.25 3.79
C GLY A 193 -17.93 8.79 3.36
N SER A 194 -18.66 8.45 2.29
CA SER A 194 -18.74 7.09 1.77
C SER A 194 -18.48 7.03 0.26
N GLY A 195 -17.81 8.03 -0.29
CA GLY A 195 -17.62 8.20 -1.74
C GLY A 195 -16.61 7.20 -2.34
N GLY A 196 -15.53 6.91 -1.61
CA GLY A 196 -14.46 6.02 -2.06
C GLY A 196 -14.80 4.52 -1.99
N GLY A 197 -15.64 4.10 -1.05
CA GLY A 197 -15.97 2.67 -0.83
C GLY A 197 -17.45 2.31 -0.72
N ALA A 198 -18.40 3.24 -0.87
CA ALA A 198 -19.82 2.87 -1.07
C ALA A 198 -20.21 2.76 -2.55
N THR A 199 -19.29 3.05 -3.46
CA THR A 199 -19.42 2.66 -4.86
C THR A 199 -18.84 1.26 -5.00
N ASP A 200 -19.53 0.39 -5.75
CA ASP A 200 -19.05 -0.94 -6.09
C ASP A 200 -17.61 -0.85 -6.64
N CYS A 201 -16.66 -1.44 -5.91
CA CYS A 201 -15.24 -1.40 -6.27
C CYS A 201 -14.95 -2.05 -7.63
N ALA A 202 -15.88 -2.79 -8.22
CA ALA A 202 -15.77 -3.27 -9.60
C ALA A 202 -15.74 -2.11 -10.60
N THR A 203 -16.25 -0.94 -10.23
CA THR A 203 -16.27 0.27 -11.06
C THR A 203 -15.17 1.25 -10.68
N THR A 204 -14.91 1.43 -9.39
CA THR A 204 -13.99 2.47 -8.87
C THR A 204 -12.58 1.95 -8.56
N GLY A 205 -12.40 0.63 -8.45
CA GLY A 205 -11.17 0.02 -7.95
C GLY A 205 -11.04 0.13 -6.43
N CYS A 206 -9.93 -0.41 -5.91
CA CYS A 206 -9.56 -0.37 -4.50
C CYS A 206 -8.21 0.34 -4.31
N PRO A 207 -7.92 0.86 -3.10
CA PRO A 207 -6.57 1.31 -2.76
C PRO A 207 -5.54 0.20 -3.01
N SER A 208 -4.29 0.55 -3.32
CA SER A 208 -3.21 -0.43 -3.38
C SER A 208 -3.11 -1.21 -2.06
N GLY A 209 -2.96 -2.53 -2.17
CA GLY A 209 -2.99 -3.43 -1.01
C GLY A 209 -4.38 -3.95 -0.68
N GLU A 210 -5.39 -3.65 -1.50
CA GLU A 210 -6.74 -4.18 -1.40
C GLU A 210 -7.23 -4.75 -2.74
N ARG A 211 -8.08 -5.76 -2.68
CA ARG A 211 -8.78 -6.36 -3.83
C ARG A 211 -10.28 -6.24 -3.68
N CYS A 212 -10.96 -6.14 -4.82
CA CYS A 212 -12.41 -6.06 -4.86
C CYS A 212 -13.05 -7.45 -4.69
N VAL A 213 -13.83 -7.65 -3.63
CA VAL A 213 -14.60 -8.87 -3.34
C VAL A 213 -16.05 -8.49 -3.10
N ASP A 214 -16.95 -9.00 -3.94
CA ASP A 214 -18.40 -8.73 -3.87
C ASP A 214 -18.74 -7.23 -3.76
N GLY A 215 -18.01 -6.41 -4.52
CA GLY A 215 -18.20 -4.96 -4.58
C GLY A 215 -17.67 -4.18 -3.36
N SER A 216 -16.97 -4.85 -2.43
CA SER A 216 -16.28 -4.22 -1.31
C SER A 216 -14.77 -4.41 -1.41
N CYS A 217 -14.00 -3.38 -1.04
CA CYS A 217 -12.56 -3.50 -0.93
C CYS A 217 -12.20 -4.26 0.34
N THR A 218 -11.34 -5.27 0.17
CA THR A 218 -10.81 -6.09 1.24
C THR A 218 -9.29 -6.09 1.11
N PRO A 219 -8.52 -6.03 2.21
CA PRO A 219 -7.08 -6.20 2.17
C PRO A 219 -6.67 -7.35 1.24
N ASP A 220 -5.79 -7.02 0.29
CA ASP A 220 -5.07 -7.94 -0.60
C ASP A 220 -3.83 -8.47 0.10
N THR A 221 -3.85 -8.44 1.43
CA THR A 221 -3.03 -9.36 2.19
C THR A 221 -3.47 -10.77 1.82
N PRO A 222 -2.53 -11.68 1.49
CA PRO A 222 -2.77 -13.09 1.78
C PRO A 222 -3.33 -13.14 3.21
N PRO A 223 -4.40 -13.90 3.46
CA PRO A 223 -5.07 -13.89 4.74
C PRO A 223 -4.06 -14.00 5.88
N ALA A 224 -4.33 -13.29 6.97
CA ALA A 224 -3.41 -13.08 8.09
C ALA A 224 -2.54 -14.31 8.39
N PRO A 225 -1.27 -14.15 8.83
CA PRO A 225 -0.48 -15.29 9.27
C PRO A 225 -1.34 -16.13 10.23
N GLY A 226 -1.67 -17.35 9.80
CA GLY A 226 -2.71 -18.16 10.44
C GLY A 226 -4.07 -18.31 9.72
N GLY A 227 -4.17 -18.07 8.40
CA GLY A 227 -5.37 -18.36 7.61
C GLY A 227 -5.07 -18.28 6.10
N ASP A 228 -5.66 -19.20 5.33
CA ASP A 228 -5.55 -19.56 3.91
C ASP A 228 -4.18 -19.56 3.16
N ALA A 229 -3.09 -18.99 3.68
CA ALA A 229 -1.74 -19.08 3.09
C ALA A 229 -0.92 -20.28 3.62
N VAL A 230 -1.15 -20.68 4.87
CA VAL A 230 -0.56 -21.91 5.41
C VAL A 230 -1.14 -23.09 4.64
N CYS A 231 -0.27 -23.98 4.16
CA CYS A 231 -0.61 -25.10 3.27
C CYS A 231 -0.88 -24.74 1.80
N ALA A 232 -0.61 -23.50 1.36
CA ALA A 232 -0.50 -23.21 -0.07
C ALA A 232 0.69 -23.97 -0.68
N PRO A 233 0.54 -24.60 -1.86
CA PRO A 233 1.66 -25.27 -2.53
C PRO A 233 2.76 -24.27 -2.90
N CYS A 234 4.01 -24.69 -2.77
CA CYS A 234 5.18 -23.89 -3.15
C CYS A 234 6.33 -24.77 -3.63
N LEU A 235 7.21 -24.15 -4.42
CA LEU A 235 8.51 -24.69 -4.82
C LEU A 235 9.64 -23.92 -4.14
N GLU A 236 9.45 -22.63 -3.86
CA GLU A 236 10.41 -21.76 -3.19
C GLU A 236 9.74 -20.77 -2.22
N ASN A 237 10.55 -20.11 -1.38
CA ASN A 237 10.04 -19.19 -0.36
C ASN A 237 9.30 -17.98 -0.95
N ALA A 238 9.64 -17.57 -2.17
CA ALA A 238 9.00 -16.44 -2.85
C ALA A 238 7.51 -16.71 -3.15
N ASP A 239 7.12 -17.98 -3.29
CA ASP A 239 5.74 -18.39 -3.56
C ASP A 239 4.80 -18.10 -2.37
N CYS A 240 5.35 -17.95 -1.17
CA CYS A 240 4.57 -17.85 0.06
C CYS A 240 4.09 -16.44 0.41
N GLY A 241 4.49 -15.42 -0.36
CA GLY A 241 3.91 -14.07 -0.34
C GLY A 241 4.20 -13.22 0.92
N GLY A 242 4.32 -13.82 2.10
CA GLY A 242 4.59 -13.11 3.35
C GLY A 242 6.08 -12.88 3.61
N SER A 243 6.41 -11.74 4.21
CA SER A 243 7.78 -11.41 4.63
C SER A 243 8.23 -12.36 5.74
N GLY A 244 9.17 -13.24 5.42
CA GLY A 244 9.68 -14.26 6.35
C GLY A 244 8.89 -15.57 6.34
N ASP A 245 7.99 -15.75 5.37
CA ASP A 245 7.31 -17.01 5.12
C ASP A 245 8.25 -17.96 4.36
N TYR A 246 8.20 -19.24 4.71
CA TYR A 246 9.06 -20.26 4.13
C TYR A 246 8.25 -21.33 3.43
N CYS A 247 8.77 -21.80 2.30
CA CYS A 247 8.32 -23.04 1.70
C CYS A 247 8.89 -24.22 2.49
N LEU A 248 8.03 -24.98 3.15
CA LEU A 248 8.39 -26.07 4.05
C LEU A 248 8.21 -27.41 3.36
N GLY A 249 9.18 -28.32 3.51
CA GLY A 249 9.05 -29.70 3.07
C GLY A 249 8.19 -30.52 4.04
N TYR A 250 7.17 -31.19 3.53
CA TYR A 250 6.30 -32.07 4.31
C TYR A 250 6.62 -33.56 4.08
N PRO A 251 6.19 -34.46 4.98
CA PRO A 251 6.45 -35.91 4.86
C PRO A 251 5.87 -36.58 3.62
N ASP A 252 4.90 -35.95 2.96
CA ASP A 252 4.32 -36.40 1.69
C ASP A 252 5.24 -36.15 0.48
N GLY A 253 6.38 -35.47 0.69
CA GLY A 253 7.36 -35.15 -0.34
C GLY A 253 7.11 -33.82 -1.05
N ASN A 254 6.07 -33.08 -0.68
CA ASN A 254 5.70 -31.80 -1.30
C ASN A 254 6.13 -30.59 -0.46
N GLY A 255 6.23 -29.43 -1.12
CA GLY A 255 6.46 -28.13 -0.49
C GLY A 255 5.14 -27.41 -0.22
N TYR A 256 4.97 -26.93 1.02
CA TYR A 256 3.85 -26.03 1.33
C TYR A 256 4.29 -24.87 2.22
N CYS A 257 3.64 -23.72 2.02
CA CYS A 257 3.93 -22.50 2.74
C CYS A 257 3.61 -22.62 4.24
N GLY A 258 4.56 -22.18 5.06
CA GLY A 258 4.34 -21.76 6.43
C GLY A 258 4.24 -20.24 6.50
N ALA A 259 3.67 -19.73 7.60
CA ALA A 259 3.55 -18.29 7.84
C ALA A 259 4.41 -17.84 9.04
N ALA A 260 5.14 -16.73 8.94
CA ALA A 260 5.98 -16.24 10.02
C ALA A 260 5.20 -16.00 11.32
N CYS A 261 5.74 -16.44 12.46
CA CYS A 261 5.08 -16.30 13.75
C CYS A 261 6.06 -15.95 14.87
N ALA A 262 5.63 -15.13 15.83
CA ALA A 262 6.38 -14.86 17.06
C ALA A 262 5.92 -15.78 18.21
N SER A 263 4.68 -16.24 18.18
CA SER A 263 4.03 -17.00 19.23
C SER A 263 2.93 -17.91 18.66
N ALA A 264 2.41 -18.81 19.50
CA ALA A 264 1.29 -19.66 19.12
C ALA A 264 -0.03 -18.87 18.88
N ALA A 265 -0.14 -17.65 19.41
CA ALA A 265 -1.32 -16.80 19.19
C ALA A 265 -1.38 -16.22 17.77
N ASP A 266 -0.25 -16.25 17.05
CA ASP A 266 -0.13 -15.75 15.68
C ASP A 266 -0.51 -16.83 14.65
N CYS A 267 -0.94 -18.02 15.10
CA CYS A 267 -1.36 -19.11 14.23
C CYS A 267 -2.84 -19.42 14.46
N GLY A 268 -3.60 -19.56 13.37
CA GLY A 268 -5.02 -19.88 13.38
C GLY A 268 -5.30 -21.34 13.01
N GLY A 269 -6.58 -21.72 12.94
CA GLY A 269 -7.00 -22.92 12.20
C GLY A 269 -6.46 -24.29 12.61
N GLY A 270 -5.88 -24.44 13.82
CA GLY A 270 -5.27 -25.70 14.28
C GLY A 270 -3.76 -25.83 14.01
N GLU A 271 -3.11 -24.75 13.60
CA GLU A 271 -1.68 -24.67 13.33
C GLU A 271 -0.86 -24.48 14.62
N ARG A 272 0.46 -24.67 14.51
CA ARG A 272 1.41 -24.48 15.60
C ARG A 272 2.61 -23.66 15.13
N CYS A 273 3.01 -22.68 15.93
CA CYS A 273 4.22 -21.89 15.69
C CYS A 273 5.48 -22.70 16.06
N LEU A 274 6.14 -23.27 15.06
CA LEU A 274 7.34 -24.09 15.21
C LEU A 274 8.61 -23.32 14.86
N THR A 275 9.71 -23.62 15.54
CA THR A 275 11.04 -23.09 15.18
C THR A 275 11.74 -24.05 14.23
N LEU A 276 12.12 -23.57 13.06
CA LEU A 276 12.88 -24.28 12.05
C LEU A 276 14.37 -24.37 12.43
N SER A 277 15.11 -25.22 11.73
CA SER A 277 16.56 -25.43 11.92
C SER A 277 17.40 -24.16 11.67
N ASN A 278 16.91 -23.25 10.83
CA ASN A 278 17.55 -21.95 10.59
C ASN A 278 17.19 -20.88 11.64
N GLY A 279 16.40 -21.23 12.66
CA GLY A 279 15.96 -20.31 13.72
C GLY A 279 14.72 -19.49 13.37
N ALA A 280 14.24 -19.53 12.13
CA ALA A 280 12.96 -18.91 11.76
C ALA A 280 11.79 -19.63 12.43
N ARG A 281 10.68 -18.93 12.62
CA ARG A 281 9.48 -19.50 13.25
C ARG A 281 8.29 -19.41 12.31
N GLN A 282 7.59 -20.53 12.13
CA GLN A 282 6.51 -20.66 11.15
C GLN A 282 5.27 -21.33 11.76
N CYS A 283 4.07 -20.85 11.41
CA CYS A 283 2.82 -21.56 11.59
C CYS A 283 2.78 -22.75 10.64
N VAL A 284 2.67 -23.95 11.22
CA VAL A 284 2.64 -25.24 10.51
C VAL A 284 1.34 -25.94 10.85
N ARG A 285 0.64 -26.48 9.83
CA ARG A 285 -0.63 -27.18 10.03
C ARG A 285 -0.39 -28.61 10.52
N PHE A 286 -1.25 -29.06 11.42
CA PHE A 286 -1.24 -30.43 11.95
C PHE A 286 -2.58 -31.11 11.70
N VAL A 287 -2.52 -32.37 11.25
CA VAL A 287 -3.68 -33.28 11.16
C VAL A 287 -3.32 -34.54 11.94
N ASP A 288 -4.18 -34.95 12.86
CA ASP A 288 -4.00 -36.13 13.72
C ASP A 288 -2.65 -36.20 14.47
N GLY A 289 -2.08 -35.04 14.80
CA GLY A 289 -0.84 -34.92 15.57
C GLY A 289 0.45 -34.90 14.75
N GLU A 290 0.36 -35.04 13.42
CA GLU A 290 1.49 -34.92 12.50
C GLU A 290 1.38 -33.67 11.63
N ALA A 291 2.53 -33.13 11.20
CA ALA A 291 2.57 -31.99 10.29
C ALA A 291 2.01 -32.42 8.93
N SER A 292 0.87 -31.85 8.54
CA SER A 292 0.16 -32.22 7.33
C SER A 292 -0.80 -31.13 6.88
N CYS A 293 -0.92 -30.98 5.57
CA CYS A 293 -1.84 -30.08 4.91
C CYS A 293 -3.16 -30.73 4.46
N GLY A 294 -3.40 -32.01 4.84
CA GLY A 294 -4.73 -32.62 4.79
C GLY A 294 -5.40 -32.71 3.40
N GLY A 295 -4.62 -32.86 2.32
CA GLY A 295 -5.13 -32.99 0.95
C GLY A 295 -5.12 -31.72 0.12
N ALA A 296 -4.32 -30.72 0.49
CA ALA A 296 -3.97 -29.60 -0.38
C ALA A 296 -3.46 -30.11 -1.75
N ALA A 297 -3.78 -29.38 -2.82
CA ALA A 297 -3.29 -29.72 -4.15
C ALA A 297 -1.75 -29.73 -4.14
N PRO A 298 -1.09 -30.73 -4.77
CA PRO A 298 0.36 -30.75 -4.84
C PRO A 298 0.86 -29.50 -5.59
N PRO A 299 2.11 -29.09 -5.36
CA PRO A 299 2.72 -28.00 -6.11
C PRO A 299 2.53 -28.18 -7.62
N PRO A 300 2.29 -27.08 -8.37
CA PRO A 300 2.40 -27.17 -9.81
C PRO A 300 3.76 -27.78 -10.14
N ALA A 301 3.77 -28.78 -11.02
CA ALA A 301 5.02 -29.34 -11.49
C ALA A 301 5.91 -28.19 -12.00
N PRO A 302 7.22 -28.23 -11.74
CA PRO A 302 8.11 -27.19 -12.24
C PRO A 302 7.83 -26.99 -13.73
N GLU A 303 7.70 -25.72 -14.15
CA GLU A 303 7.65 -25.37 -15.56
C GLU A 303 8.79 -26.12 -16.27
N CYS A 304 8.48 -26.69 -17.44
CA CYS A 304 9.36 -27.57 -18.21
C CYS A 304 10.85 -27.20 -18.08
N ALA A 305 11.73 -28.19 -17.94
CA ALA A 305 13.17 -27.92 -17.95
C ALA A 305 13.73 -28.07 -19.37
N VAL A 306 13.10 -28.93 -20.18
CA VAL A 306 13.41 -29.16 -21.58
C VAL A 306 12.14 -29.35 -22.41
N ASP A 307 12.20 -29.14 -23.72
CA ASP A 307 11.08 -29.35 -24.66
C ASP A 307 10.43 -30.75 -24.53
N GLY A 308 11.18 -31.74 -24.05
CA GLY A 308 10.67 -33.11 -23.82
C GLY A 308 9.70 -33.24 -22.66
N ASP A 309 9.61 -32.24 -21.79
CA ASP A 309 8.69 -32.18 -20.65
C ASP A 309 7.32 -31.61 -21.06
N CYS A 310 7.20 -31.07 -22.29
CA CYS A 310 5.99 -30.43 -22.81
C CYS A 310 5.13 -31.38 -23.67
N GLY A 311 3.86 -31.01 -23.90
CA GLY A 311 2.96 -31.73 -24.79
C GLY A 311 3.42 -31.71 -26.25
N ALA A 312 2.91 -32.63 -27.09
CA ALA A 312 3.34 -32.74 -28.48
C ALA A 312 3.02 -31.45 -29.27
N GLY A 313 4.06 -30.70 -29.64
CA GLY A 313 3.95 -29.43 -30.36
C GLY A 313 4.21 -28.18 -29.53
N GLU A 314 4.43 -28.34 -28.22
CA GLU A 314 4.80 -27.26 -27.30
C GLU A 314 6.32 -27.22 -27.12
N ARG A 315 6.86 -26.03 -26.82
CA ARG A 315 8.28 -25.84 -26.54
C ARG A 315 8.44 -25.18 -25.19
N CYS A 316 9.50 -25.56 -24.51
CA CYS A 316 9.82 -24.98 -23.24
C CYS A 316 10.44 -23.59 -23.42
N ALA A 317 9.83 -22.57 -22.81
CA ALA A 317 10.30 -21.19 -22.85
C ALA A 317 11.34 -20.95 -21.74
N ALA A 318 12.40 -21.74 -21.69
CA ALA A 318 13.49 -21.48 -20.75
C ALA A 318 14.33 -20.29 -21.26
N GLY A 319 14.46 -19.25 -20.43
CA GLY A 319 15.51 -18.22 -20.55
C GLY A 319 16.86 -18.75 -20.10
#